data_AF-A0A7W1I3U9-F1
#
_entry.id   AF-A0A7W1I3U9-F1
#
_cell.length_a   1.000
_cell.length_b   1.000
_cell.length_c   1.000
_cell.angle_alpha   90.00
_cell.angle_beta   90.00
_cell.angle_gamma   90.00
#
_symmetry.space_group_name_H-M   'P 1'
#
loop_
_entity.id
_entity.type
_entity.pdbx_description
1 polymer ?
#
loop_
_entity_poly.entity_id
_entity_poly.type
_entity_poly.pdbx_seq_one_letter_code
_entity_poly.pdbx_strand_id
1 'polypeptide(L)'
;MTDPLLTWRKEFPILDTCTYLVSHSLGAMPRKTAIYLQQFADEWSTRGVRAWNEGWWDVGRTTGDLLASVLGVQRGTISMHQNVTVAMAIIASCHRFDGPRNRIVMTDLEFPSNLYLFEGFRRYGADIVHLKSPDAMRTDLQAILDAIDERTALVPLSYVLFRSAYIQDAAAVIEKAHRVGAQVILDVY
;
A
#
# COMPACT_ATOMS: atom_id res chain seq x y z
N MET A 1 23.63 -26.55 -8.32
CA MET A 1 22.29 -26.62 -7.68
C MET A 1 21.34 -25.88 -8.57
N THR A 2 20.24 -26.50 -9.01
CA THR A 2 19.21 -25.80 -9.78
C THR A 2 18.38 -24.97 -8.82
N ASP A 3 18.24 -23.67 -9.07
CA ASP A 3 17.42 -22.79 -8.24
C ASP A 3 15.95 -23.29 -8.28
N PRO A 4 15.36 -23.69 -7.13
CA PRO A 4 14.00 -24.23 -7.09
C PRO A 4 12.94 -23.24 -7.59
N LEU A 5 13.22 -21.93 -7.59
CA LEU A 5 12.29 -20.91 -8.08
C LEU A 5 12.14 -20.93 -9.60
N LEU A 6 13.11 -21.49 -10.34
CA LEU A 6 13.05 -21.57 -11.81
C LEU A 6 11.86 -22.40 -12.31
N THR A 7 11.31 -23.29 -11.49
CA THR A 7 10.09 -24.04 -11.85
C THR A 7 8.87 -23.13 -12.10
N TRP A 8 8.84 -21.94 -11.48
CA TRP A 8 7.74 -20.99 -11.60
C TRP A 8 7.86 -20.09 -12.82
N ARG A 9 9.03 -20.03 -13.47
CA ARG A 9 9.28 -19.12 -14.60
C ARG A 9 8.28 -19.32 -15.74
N LYS A 10 7.90 -20.57 -16.03
CA LYS A 10 6.91 -20.94 -17.06
C LYS A 10 5.48 -20.43 -16.79
N GLU A 11 5.19 -20.05 -15.55
CA GLU A 11 3.90 -19.45 -15.18
C GLU A 11 3.78 -18.01 -15.66
N PHE A 12 4.86 -17.38 -16.15
CA PHE A 12 4.88 -15.99 -16.60
C PHE A 12 5.27 -15.91 -18.09
N PRO A 13 4.30 -15.89 -19.02
CA PRO A 13 4.57 -15.99 -20.46
C PRO A 13 5.52 -14.92 -21.02
N ILE A 14 5.50 -13.70 -20.45
CA ILE A 14 6.38 -12.60 -20.89
C ILE A 14 7.88 -12.94 -20.76
N LEU A 15 8.23 -13.85 -19.84
CA LEU A 15 9.60 -14.29 -19.59
C LEU A 15 10.17 -15.21 -20.68
N ASP A 16 9.33 -15.71 -21.59
CA ASP A 16 9.76 -16.46 -22.78
C ASP A 16 10.22 -15.52 -23.91
N THR A 17 9.77 -14.26 -23.89
CA THR A 17 10.01 -13.28 -24.96
C THR A 17 10.96 -12.15 -24.57
N CYS A 18 11.17 -11.90 -23.28
CA CYS A 18 12.08 -10.86 -22.84
C CYS A 18 12.67 -11.09 -21.44
N THR A 19 13.76 -10.37 -21.16
CA THR A 19 14.32 -10.21 -19.82
C THR A 19 13.57 -9.08 -19.11
N TYR A 20 12.57 -9.44 -18.30
CA TYR A 20 11.68 -8.48 -17.62
C TYR A 20 12.29 -7.95 -16.32
N LEU A 21 12.87 -6.75 -16.34
CA LEU A 21 13.59 -6.12 -15.21
C LEU A 21 12.84 -4.91 -14.63
N VAL A 22 11.50 -4.93 -14.65
CA VAL A 22 10.66 -3.79 -14.23
C VAL A 22 9.49 -4.22 -13.33
N SER A 23 9.63 -5.35 -12.62
CA SER A 23 8.58 -5.90 -11.73
C SER A 23 8.14 -4.96 -10.61
N HIS A 24 8.97 -4.01 -10.21
CA HIS A 24 8.64 -2.99 -9.21
C HIS A 24 7.60 -1.98 -9.71
N SER A 25 7.45 -1.82 -11.03
CA SER A 25 6.42 -0.98 -11.63
C SER A 25 5.13 -1.75 -11.85
N LEU A 26 5.21 -2.89 -12.54
CA LEU A 26 4.11 -3.81 -12.76
C LEU A 26 4.67 -5.24 -12.77
N GLY A 27 4.10 -6.14 -11.98
CA GLY A 27 4.55 -7.53 -11.95
C GLY A 27 4.28 -8.24 -13.28
N ALA A 28 5.15 -9.21 -13.63
CA ALA A 28 4.86 -10.10 -14.74
C ALA A 28 3.53 -10.84 -14.47
N MET A 29 2.61 -10.82 -15.42
CA MET A 29 1.28 -11.42 -15.25
C MET A 29 1.38 -12.97 -15.25
N PRO A 30 0.89 -13.65 -14.21
CA PRO A 30 0.77 -15.11 -14.21
C PRO A 30 -0.21 -15.60 -15.29
N ARG A 31 0.06 -16.76 -15.87
CA ARG A 31 -0.77 -17.39 -16.92
C ARG A 31 -2.22 -17.58 -16.48
N LYS A 32 -2.44 -17.95 -15.21
CA LYS A 32 -3.78 -18.17 -14.64
C LYS A 32 -4.61 -16.89 -14.57
N THR A 33 -4.01 -15.71 -14.54
CA THR A 33 -4.75 -14.45 -14.48
C THR A 33 -5.69 -14.29 -15.67
N ALA A 34 -5.28 -14.68 -16.88
CA ALA A 34 -6.14 -14.62 -18.07
C ALA A 34 -7.37 -15.52 -17.93
N ILE A 35 -7.21 -16.70 -17.31
CA ILE A 35 -8.30 -17.66 -17.08
C ILE A 35 -9.33 -17.06 -16.11
N TYR A 36 -8.88 -16.51 -14.99
CA TYR A 36 -9.79 -15.93 -13.99
C TYR A 36 -10.49 -14.65 -14.49
N LEU A 37 -9.81 -13.84 -15.32
CA LEU A 37 -10.44 -12.68 -15.94
C LEU A 37 -11.53 -13.08 -16.94
N GLN A 38 -11.28 -14.13 -17.74
CA GLN A 38 -12.31 -14.66 -18.64
C GLN A 38 -13.49 -15.24 -17.85
N GLN A 39 -13.21 -16.00 -16.79
CA GLN A 39 -14.25 -16.52 -15.91
C GLN A 39 -15.12 -15.40 -15.32
N PHE A 40 -14.50 -14.33 -14.83
CA PHE A 40 -15.23 -13.15 -14.32
C PHE A 40 -16.16 -12.55 -15.39
N ALA A 41 -15.67 -12.39 -16.64
CA ALA A 41 -16.48 -11.87 -17.74
C ALA A 41 -17.63 -12.82 -18.13
N ASP A 42 -17.38 -14.13 -18.14
CA ASP A 42 -18.38 -15.15 -18.45
C ASP A 42 -19.47 -15.20 -17.39
N GLU A 43 -19.10 -15.17 -16.11
CA GLU A 43 -20.05 -15.06 -14.98
C GLU A 43 -20.90 -13.81 -15.09
N TRP A 44 -20.29 -12.66 -15.41
CA TRP A 44 -21.04 -11.42 -15.56
C TRP A 44 -22.05 -11.49 -16.71
N SER A 45 -21.61 -11.95 -17.89
CA SER A 45 -22.45 -12.01 -19.08
C SER A 45 -23.59 -13.02 -18.98
N THR A 46 -23.38 -14.13 -18.26
CA THR A 46 -24.37 -15.22 -18.17
C THR A 46 -25.24 -15.16 -16.91
N ARG A 47 -24.74 -14.57 -15.81
CA ARG A 47 -25.45 -14.51 -14.51
C ARG A 47 -25.94 -13.12 -14.15
N GLY A 48 -25.31 -12.07 -14.67
CA GLY A 48 -25.62 -10.68 -14.35
C GLY A 48 -25.56 -10.41 -12.85
N VAL A 49 -26.56 -9.72 -12.30
CA VAL A 49 -26.62 -9.36 -10.88
C VAL A 49 -26.56 -10.56 -9.93
N ARG A 50 -26.93 -11.77 -10.38
CA ARG A 50 -26.90 -12.97 -9.55
C ARG A 50 -25.48 -13.34 -9.11
N ALA A 51 -24.47 -12.98 -9.90
CA ALA A 51 -23.05 -13.26 -9.61
C ALA A 51 -22.64 -12.74 -8.22
N TRP A 52 -23.25 -11.63 -7.74
CA TRP A 52 -23.02 -11.09 -6.39
C TRP A 52 -23.20 -12.15 -5.29
N ASN A 53 -24.31 -12.88 -5.32
CA ASN A 53 -24.63 -13.91 -4.32
C ASN A 53 -24.02 -15.28 -4.65
N GLU A 54 -23.35 -15.41 -5.79
CA GLU A 54 -22.76 -16.66 -6.29
C GLU A 54 -21.23 -16.66 -6.15
N GLY A 55 -20.68 -15.79 -5.29
CA GLY A 55 -19.28 -15.79 -4.88
C GLY A 55 -18.56 -14.46 -5.03
N TRP A 56 -19.05 -13.54 -5.88
CA TRP A 56 -18.40 -12.24 -6.05
C TRP A 56 -18.35 -11.42 -4.76
N TRP A 57 -19.39 -11.50 -3.92
CA TRP A 57 -19.39 -10.84 -2.62
C TRP A 57 -18.27 -11.33 -1.70
N ASP A 58 -17.93 -12.61 -1.79
CA ASP A 58 -16.97 -13.26 -0.89
C ASP A 58 -15.53 -13.25 -1.43
N VAL A 59 -15.32 -12.90 -2.70
CA VAL A 59 -13.98 -12.96 -3.34
C VAL A 59 -12.96 -12.09 -2.62
N GLY A 60 -13.35 -10.89 -2.20
CA GLY A 60 -12.47 -9.97 -1.47
C GLY A 60 -12.05 -10.54 -0.11
N ARG A 61 -13.01 -11.05 0.66
CA ARG A 61 -12.76 -11.68 1.98
C ARG A 61 -11.89 -12.93 1.85
N THR A 62 -12.22 -13.80 0.89
CA THR A 62 -11.50 -15.05 0.64
C THR A 62 -10.07 -14.77 0.20
N THR A 63 -9.86 -13.78 -0.67
CA THR A 63 -8.52 -13.37 -1.11
C THR A 63 -7.72 -12.78 0.06
N GLY A 64 -8.33 -11.90 0.87
CA GLY A 64 -7.69 -11.35 2.06
C GLY A 64 -7.25 -12.44 3.04
N ASP A 65 -8.12 -13.41 3.30
CA ASP A 65 -7.82 -14.54 4.20
C ASP A 65 -6.70 -15.46 3.70
N LEU A 66 -6.49 -15.56 2.37
CA LEU A 66 -5.35 -16.25 1.79
C LEU A 66 -4.04 -15.48 1.99
N LEU A 67 -4.09 -14.15 1.94
CA LEU A 67 -2.93 -13.28 2.13
C LEU A 67 -2.55 -13.11 3.61
N ALA A 68 -3.48 -13.35 4.54
CA ALA A 68 -3.28 -13.19 5.97
C ALA A 68 -2.03 -13.94 6.49
N SER A 69 -1.81 -15.18 6.05
CA SER A 69 -0.64 -15.96 6.45
C SER A 69 0.67 -15.46 5.85
N VAL A 70 0.63 -14.87 4.65
CA VAL A 70 1.81 -14.28 4.00
C VAL A 70 2.23 -13.01 4.72
N LEU A 71 1.25 -12.22 5.17
CA LEU A 71 1.47 -10.96 5.88
C LEU A 71 1.64 -11.13 7.41
N GLY A 72 1.42 -12.34 7.94
CA GLY A 72 1.50 -12.61 9.38
C GLY A 72 0.40 -11.94 10.21
N VAL A 73 -0.78 -11.70 9.62
CA VAL A 73 -1.93 -11.06 10.29
C VAL A 73 -3.09 -12.04 10.50
N GLN A 74 -4.06 -11.66 11.33
CA GLN A 74 -5.23 -12.49 11.59
C GLN A 74 -6.15 -12.55 10.36
N ARG A 75 -6.84 -13.69 10.17
CA ARG A 75 -7.95 -13.77 9.21
C ARG A 75 -9.05 -12.76 9.53
N GLY A 76 -9.70 -12.25 8.49
CA GLY A 76 -10.74 -11.24 8.60
C GLY A 76 -10.25 -9.81 8.88
N THR A 77 -8.94 -9.55 8.90
CA THR A 77 -8.39 -8.19 9.11
C THR A 77 -7.87 -7.52 7.83
N ILE A 78 -8.08 -8.13 6.66
CA ILE A 78 -7.62 -7.59 5.36
C ILE A 78 -8.84 -7.13 4.55
N SER A 79 -8.74 -5.90 4.04
CA SER A 79 -9.68 -5.32 3.09
C SER A 79 -8.99 -5.09 1.74
N MET A 80 -9.60 -5.55 0.65
CA MET A 80 -9.04 -5.43 -0.70
C MET A 80 -9.41 -4.09 -1.33
N HIS A 81 -8.44 -3.40 -1.91
CA HIS A 81 -8.61 -2.11 -2.59
C HIS A 81 -7.85 -2.08 -3.92
N GLN A 82 -8.25 -1.16 -4.81
CA GLN A 82 -7.76 -1.12 -6.19
C GLN A 82 -6.27 -0.77 -6.29
N ASN A 83 -5.77 0.06 -5.39
CA ASN A 83 -4.38 0.45 -5.28
C ASN A 83 -4.09 1.06 -3.89
N VAL A 84 -2.80 1.27 -3.61
CA VAL A 84 -2.31 1.82 -2.35
C VAL A 84 -2.90 3.19 -2.04
N THR A 85 -2.91 4.12 -3.00
CA THR A 85 -3.41 5.48 -2.79
C THR A 85 -4.90 5.49 -2.42
N VAL A 86 -5.72 4.63 -3.01
CA VAL A 86 -7.13 4.47 -2.61
C VAL A 86 -7.25 3.93 -1.18
N ALA A 87 -6.44 2.93 -0.81
CA ALA A 87 -6.43 2.41 0.56
C ALA A 87 -6.03 3.50 1.58
N MET A 88 -4.99 4.29 1.27
CA MET A 88 -4.59 5.43 2.09
C MET A 88 -5.67 6.49 2.19
N ALA A 89 -6.39 6.79 1.10
CA ALA A 89 -7.47 7.76 1.08
C ALA A 89 -8.62 7.33 2.00
N ILE A 90 -8.96 6.04 1.98
CA ILE A 90 -10.00 5.47 2.87
C ILE A 90 -9.56 5.63 4.33
N ILE A 91 -8.33 5.25 4.67
CA ILE A 91 -7.82 5.39 6.04
C ILE A 91 -7.82 6.86 6.46
N ALA A 92 -7.27 7.75 5.64
CA ALA A 92 -7.22 9.18 5.91
C ALA A 92 -8.61 9.80 6.08
N SER A 93 -9.62 9.30 5.35
CA SER A 93 -11.00 9.78 5.46
C SER A 93 -11.66 9.46 6.81
N CYS A 94 -11.13 8.49 7.57
CA CYS A 94 -11.59 8.16 8.92
C CYS A 94 -11.14 9.17 9.98
N HIS A 95 -10.27 10.14 9.62
CA HIS A 95 -9.75 11.15 10.53
C HIS A 95 -10.38 12.53 10.26
N ARG A 96 -10.54 13.30 11.33
CA ARG A 96 -10.91 14.72 11.26
C ARG A 96 -9.68 15.58 11.50
N PHE A 97 -9.61 16.73 10.83
CA PHE A 97 -8.48 17.66 10.90
C PHE A 97 -8.87 19.06 11.39
N ASP A 98 -10.03 19.18 12.04
CA ASP A 98 -10.54 20.41 12.66
C ASP A 98 -10.15 20.55 14.15
N GLY A 99 -9.50 19.54 14.73
CA GLY A 99 -9.01 19.53 16.10
C GLY A 99 -7.53 19.89 16.25
N PRO A 100 -6.98 19.84 17.48
CA PRO A 100 -5.56 20.16 17.75
C PRO A 100 -4.59 19.16 17.09
N ARG A 101 -5.05 17.93 16.84
CA ARG A 101 -4.31 16.86 16.16
C ARG A 101 -4.67 16.83 14.69
N ASN A 102 -4.17 17.79 13.92
CA ASN A 102 -4.47 17.94 12.50
C ASN A 102 -3.27 17.75 11.57
N ARG A 103 -2.09 17.41 12.09
CA ARG A 103 -0.87 17.31 11.29
C ARG A 103 -0.69 15.94 10.65
N ILE A 104 -0.26 15.93 9.39
CA ILE A 104 0.20 14.72 8.68
C ILE A 104 1.68 14.91 8.36
N VAL A 105 2.53 14.02 8.87
CA VAL A 105 3.98 14.06 8.66
C VAL A 105 4.35 13.02 7.63
N MET A 106 4.95 13.45 6.51
CA MET A 106 5.41 12.54 5.45
C MET A 106 6.72 13.02 4.85
N THR A 107 7.39 12.13 4.13
CA THR A 107 8.64 12.45 3.43
C THR A 107 8.35 12.82 1.98
N ASP A 108 9.23 13.59 1.34
CA ASP A 108 9.11 13.88 -0.09
C ASP A 108 9.58 12.74 -1.01
N LEU A 109 9.91 11.58 -0.41
CA LEU A 109 10.24 10.34 -1.12
C LEU A 109 9.07 9.35 -1.20
N GLU A 110 7.93 9.66 -0.58
CA GLU A 110 6.71 8.87 -0.73
C GLU A 110 6.27 8.81 -2.20
N PHE A 111 5.55 7.75 -2.56
CA PHE A 111 5.09 7.58 -3.93
C PHE A 111 4.23 8.78 -4.38
N PRO A 112 4.42 9.33 -5.61
CA PRO A 112 3.84 10.63 -5.98
C PRO A 112 2.33 10.77 -5.81
N SER A 113 1.55 9.72 -6.08
CA SER A 113 0.09 9.78 -5.89
C SER A 113 -0.32 9.94 -4.42
N ASN A 114 0.49 9.45 -3.48
CA ASN A 114 0.26 9.65 -2.04
C ASN A 114 0.55 11.11 -1.64
N LEU A 115 1.57 11.75 -2.24
CA LEU A 115 1.84 13.18 -2.02
C LEU A 115 0.62 14.02 -2.44
N TYR A 116 0.10 13.82 -3.66
CA TYR A 116 -1.08 14.55 -4.15
C TYR A 116 -2.33 14.27 -3.30
N LEU A 117 -2.50 13.03 -2.84
CA LEU A 117 -3.61 12.65 -1.96
C LEU A 117 -3.60 13.48 -0.67
N PHE A 118 -2.52 13.42 0.10
CA PHE A 118 -2.46 14.10 1.40
C PHE A 118 -2.45 15.62 1.26
N GLU A 119 -1.84 16.14 0.19
CA GLU A 119 -1.99 17.55 -0.20
C GLU A 119 -3.46 17.97 -0.32
N GLY A 120 -4.29 17.13 -0.95
CA GLY A 120 -5.72 17.35 -1.06
C GLY A 120 -6.45 17.45 0.29
N PHE A 121 -5.92 16.84 1.36
CA PHE A 121 -6.53 16.92 2.69
C PHE A 121 -6.35 18.27 3.39
N ARG A 122 -5.49 19.17 2.88
CA ARG A 122 -5.44 20.56 3.36
C ARG A 122 -6.79 21.25 3.31
N ARG A 123 -7.62 20.94 2.29
CA ARG A 123 -9.00 21.47 2.16
C ARG A 123 -9.94 21.07 3.31
N TYR A 124 -9.57 20.05 4.08
CA TYR A 124 -10.30 19.57 5.26
C TYR A 124 -9.65 20.00 6.58
N GLY A 125 -8.61 20.85 6.54
CA GLY A 125 -7.93 21.39 7.74
C GLY A 125 -6.61 20.70 8.11
N ALA A 126 -6.14 19.72 7.31
CA ALA A 126 -4.90 19.02 7.60
C ALA A 126 -3.65 19.92 7.44
N ASP A 127 -2.75 19.89 8.42
CA ASP A 127 -1.43 20.51 8.39
C ASP A 127 -0.43 19.51 7.81
N ILE A 128 -0.13 19.58 6.51
CA ILE A 128 0.76 18.63 5.86
C ILE A 128 2.21 19.11 5.96
N VAL A 129 3.06 18.29 6.58
CA VAL A 129 4.50 18.52 6.73
C VAL A 129 5.25 17.57 5.80
N HIS A 130 6.05 18.15 4.90
CA HIS A 130 6.96 17.41 4.01
C HIS A 130 8.38 17.49 4.53
N LEU A 131 8.92 16.36 4.91
CA LEU A 131 10.32 16.23 5.29
C LEU A 131 11.16 16.01 4.04
N LYS A 132 12.14 16.89 3.85
CA LYS A 132 13.06 16.84 2.72
C LYS A 132 14.10 15.76 2.93
N SER A 133 14.24 14.90 1.93
CA SER A 133 15.38 14.01 1.87
C SER A 133 16.69 14.80 1.73
N PRO A 134 17.75 14.41 2.45
CA PRO A 134 19.06 15.04 2.32
C PRO A 134 19.74 14.73 0.96
N ASP A 135 19.44 13.60 0.33
CA ASP A 135 20.14 13.08 -0.86
C ASP A 135 19.22 12.55 -1.96
N ALA A 136 17.91 12.75 -1.82
CA ALA A 136 16.85 12.20 -2.68
C ALA A 136 16.76 10.65 -2.74
N MET A 137 17.53 9.94 -1.91
CA MET A 137 17.63 8.47 -1.88
C MET A 137 17.23 7.87 -0.54
N ARG A 138 17.41 8.61 0.55
CA ARG A 138 17.16 8.15 1.92
C ARG A 138 16.32 9.17 2.68
N THR A 139 15.60 8.68 3.66
CA THR A 139 14.94 9.52 4.65
C THR A 139 15.88 9.79 5.81
N ASP A 140 15.73 10.94 6.46
CA ASP A 140 16.38 11.23 7.72
C ASP A 140 15.46 10.78 8.86
N LEU A 141 15.81 9.66 9.50
CA LEU A 141 15.03 9.10 10.60
C LEU A 141 14.88 10.11 11.73
N GLN A 142 15.95 10.82 12.12
CA GLN A 142 15.87 11.77 13.23
C GLN A 142 14.93 12.92 12.88
N ALA A 143 15.00 13.43 11.65
CA ALA A 143 14.06 14.45 11.18
C ALA A 143 12.59 13.98 11.21
N ILE A 144 12.32 12.71 10.88
CA ILE A 144 10.99 12.11 11.03
C ILE A 144 10.56 12.09 12.50
N LEU A 145 11.41 11.59 13.39
CA LEU A 145 11.10 11.49 14.81
C LEU A 145 10.86 12.86 15.45
N ASP A 146 11.65 13.87 15.08
CA ASP A 146 11.54 15.24 15.61
C ASP A 146 10.27 15.95 15.13
N ALA A 147 9.78 15.63 13.93
CA ALA A 147 8.56 16.21 13.38
C ALA A 147 7.26 15.63 13.97
N ILE A 148 7.34 14.46 14.64
CA ILE A 148 6.19 13.79 15.24
C ILE A 148 5.97 14.31 16.66
N ASP A 149 4.81 14.93 16.88
CA ASP A 149 4.38 15.56 18.13
C ASP A 149 2.89 15.33 18.43
N GLU A 150 2.36 15.93 19.51
CA GLU A 150 0.97 15.80 19.93
C GLU A 150 -0.05 16.36 18.92
N ARG A 151 0.40 17.19 17.95
CA ARG A 151 -0.44 17.66 16.84
C ARG A 151 -0.54 16.64 15.71
N THR A 152 0.31 15.61 15.71
CA THR A 152 0.40 14.64 14.61
C THR A 152 -0.76 13.65 14.66
N ALA A 153 -1.57 13.62 13.61
CA ALA A 153 -2.67 12.68 13.40
C ALA A 153 -2.18 11.40 12.73
N LEU A 154 -1.47 11.57 11.61
CA LEU A 154 -1.09 10.48 10.71
C LEU A 154 0.38 10.63 10.28
N VAL A 155 1.04 9.49 10.13
CA VAL A 155 2.38 9.38 9.52
C VAL A 155 2.29 8.34 8.39
N PRO A 156 1.99 8.76 7.15
CA PRO A 156 2.13 7.90 5.97
C PRO A 156 3.61 7.63 5.71
N LEU A 157 3.98 6.36 5.61
CA LEU A 157 5.38 5.94 5.52
C LEU A 157 5.54 4.74 4.59
N SER A 158 6.36 4.86 3.55
CA SER A 158 6.82 3.73 2.74
C SER A 158 7.83 2.86 3.51
N TYR A 159 7.57 1.57 3.69
CA TYR A 159 8.54 0.66 4.32
C TYR A 159 9.81 0.54 3.47
N VAL A 160 9.65 0.43 2.15
CA VAL A 160 10.73 0.44 1.17
C VAL A 160 10.48 1.55 0.16
N LEU A 161 11.48 2.39 -0.08
CA LEU A 161 11.34 3.47 -1.06
C LEU A 161 11.41 2.93 -2.50
N PHE A 162 10.38 3.21 -3.29
CA PHE A 162 10.26 2.72 -4.68
C PHE A 162 11.44 3.10 -5.59
N ARG A 163 12.09 4.25 -5.32
CA ARG A 163 13.18 4.79 -6.15
C ARG A 163 14.54 4.17 -5.83
N SER A 164 14.83 4.00 -4.54
CA SER A 164 16.19 3.70 -4.05
C SER A 164 16.30 2.31 -3.41
N ALA A 165 15.19 1.61 -3.22
CA ALA A 165 15.08 0.39 -2.42
C ALA A 165 15.57 0.56 -0.96
N TYR A 166 15.63 1.79 -0.46
CA TYR A 166 16.00 2.06 0.92
C TYR A 166 14.90 1.55 1.86
N ILE A 167 15.27 0.70 2.81
CA ILE A 167 14.38 0.15 3.83
C ILE A 167 14.40 1.09 5.04
N GLN A 168 13.24 1.62 5.41
CA GLN A 168 13.10 2.55 6.52
C GLN A 168 12.97 1.82 7.86
N ASP A 169 13.43 2.45 8.95
CA ASP A 169 13.18 1.98 10.31
C ASP A 169 11.74 2.32 10.74
N ALA A 170 10.79 1.56 10.19
CA ALA A 170 9.37 1.75 10.48
C ALA A 170 9.05 1.50 11.97
N ALA A 171 9.80 0.65 12.66
CA ALA A 171 9.57 0.34 14.07
C ALA A 171 9.78 1.58 14.95
N ALA A 172 10.89 2.30 14.76
CA ALA A 172 11.17 3.54 15.49
C ALA A 172 10.09 4.61 15.25
N VAL A 173 9.63 4.75 14.00
CA VAL A 173 8.56 5.71 13.63
C VAL A 173 7.23 5.33 14.28
N ILE A 174 6.85 4.05 14.23
CA ILE A 174 5.62 3.54 14.86
C ILE A 174 5.65 3.78 16.37
N GLU A 175 6.76 3.46 17.04
CA GLU A 175 6.91 3.67 18.49
C GLU A 175 6.76 5.15 18.86
N LYS A 176 7.41 6.04 18.12
CA LYS A 176 7.31 7.49 18.35
C LYS A 176 5.89 8.02 18.09
N ALA A 177 5.27 7.63 16.99
CA ALA A 177 3.90 8.02 16.64
C ALA A 177 2.91 7.60 17.73
N HIS A 178 2.95 6.33 18.16
CA HIS A 178 2.05 5.81 19.17
C HIS A 178 2.24 6.49 20.54
N ARG A 179 3.46 6.84 20.94
CA ARG A 179 3.73 7.55 22.21
C ARG A 179 3.01 8.89 22.32
N VAL A 180 2.80 9.58 21.20
CA VAL A 180 2.08 10.88 21.18
C VAL A 180 0.63 10.74 20.72
N GLY A 181 0.12 9.53 20.50
CA GLY A 181 -1.25 9.25 20.06
C GLY A 181 -1.51 9.42 18.56
N ALA A 182 -0.46 9.50 17.73
CA ALA A 182 -0.57 9.47 16.28
C ALA A 182 -0.72 8.02 15.76
N GLN A 183 -1.14 7.86 14.51
CA GLN A 183 -1.19 6.56 13.82
C GLN A 183 -0.23 6.56 12.61
N VAL A 184 0.32 5.39 12.28
CA VAL A 184 1.16 5.19 11.08
C VAL A 184 0.35 4.47 10.01
N ILE A 185 0.40 4.97 8.78
CA ILE A 185 -0.08 4.25 7.60
C ILE A 185 1.16 3.71 6.89
N LEU A 186 1.50 2.46 7.18
CA LEU A 186 2.69 1.82 6.64
C LEU A 186 2.39 1.25 5.24
N ASP A 187 2.99 1.83 4.22
CA ASP A 187 2.95 1.33 2.86
C ASP A 187 4.02 0.24 2.70
N VAL A 188 3.55 -1.00 2.54
CA VAL A 188 4.39 -2.21 2.40
C VAL A 188 4.38 -2.76 0.98
N TYR A 189 3.95 -1.96 0.01
CA TYR A 189 3.94 -2.31 -1.41
C TYR A 189 5.36 -2.35 -2.00
#